data_AF-A0A2S8RSL3-F1
#
_entry.id   AF-A0A2S8RSL3-F1
#
_cell.length_a   1.000
_cell.length_b   1.000
_cell.length_c   1.000
_cell.angle_alpha   90.00
_cell.angle_beta   90.00
_cell.angle_gamma   90.00
#
_symmetry.space_group_name_H-M   'P 1'
#
loop_
_entity.id
_entity.type
_entity.pdbx_description
1 polymer ?
#
loop_
_entity_poly.entity_id
_entity_poly.type
_entity_poly.pdbx_seq_one_letter_code
_entity_poly.pdbx_strand_id
1 'polypeptide(L)'
;MMKLPGRGNRGAVSAASATVLAAVVGAVLSATPASAVQQQGAPRVPHAKHRAAASASAEAADSEQGLLDADDARFFLTRVGFAPDNAEVAQYVGLTRAQAVDKVLAGTRTEALTPLPEWVLEPIPTRDVRKTWSDDQRRDEQRLRGQRYDALRAWWVREMLSTPSPLTERMTLFWANHFTSGQDKVGYPQQMAQQNMLLRRDALGNFGEMLHDVAKDPAMLQYLDGASNRKGKPNENFAREVMELFTLGEGHYTQRDVSEAARAYTGWSLDPDTQAYVWRANQHDDGVKTVLGEAGPFDGDQVLDILLARPDTATFVTSKLWREFVSDTPDPARVAPIAAQFRASHYDIKVALRGLFMSDAFWDDDDRGVLVKSPAEFVVGTLRAFDIGYDNTAPFAAEIRNLGENLFYPPNVKGWPGGTTWINSSTLLARKQFVEQLFRATEAARPRPMGKPVNNAMNGALNGKVAAGGAPASGMAGNSPLQRVIARTGQNAQGGVRFDIDTWLAHYNTAPTAKPGLSAELQLQHAVLPLTPVDAIETDSTASAYLEALLMDPAYQLK
;
A
#
# COMPACT_ATOMS: atom_id res chain seq x y z
N MET A 1 -55.13 -27.83 35.35
CA MET A 1 -56.06 -28.95 35.05
C MET A 1 -56.04 -29.12 33.53
N MET A 2 -55.73 -30.23 32.87
CA MET A 2 -55.71 -31.64 33.24
C MET A 2 -54.97 -32.44 32.12
N LYS A 3 -54.02 -33.29 32.52
CA LYS A 3 -53.67 -34.65 32.01
C LYS A 3 -53.16 -34.89 30.56
N LEU A 4 -51.88 -35.30 30.49
CA LEU A 4 -51.35 -36.44 29.71
C LEU A 4 -52.03 -37.77 30.11
N PRO A 5 -52.08 -38.81 29.25
CA PRO A 5 -51.02 -39.87 29.13
C PRO A 5 -50.93 -40.48 27.70
N GLY A 6 -50.08 -41.44 27.29
CA GLY A 6 -49.08 -42.36 27.86
C GLY A 6 -48.37 -43.07 26.67
N ARG A 7 -47.06 -43.35 26.69
CA ARG A 7 -46.30 -44.51 27.23
C ARG A 7 -46.58 -45.89 26.60
N GLY A 8 -45.51 -46.49 26.03
CA GLY A 8 -45.26 -47.94 25.90
C GLY A 8 -44.68 -48.33 24.52
N ASN A 9 -43.75 -49.27 24.33
CA ASN A 9 -42.87 -50.07 25.19
C ASN A 9 -41.90 -50.88 24.28
N ARG A 10 -40.61 -50.98 24.67
CA ARG A 10 -39.63 -52.11 24.57
C ARG A 10 -39.46 -53.04 23.34
N GLY A 11 -38.17 -53.33 23.05
CA GLY A 11 -37.61 -54.63 22.58
C GLY A 11 -36.29 -54.48 21.78
N ALA A 12 -35.10 -54.64 22.38
CA ALA A 12 -34.24 -55.86 22.49
C ALA A 12 -33.68 -56.37 21.12
N VAL A 13 -32.38 -56.20 20.77
CA VAL A 13 -31.11 -56.91 21.14
C VAL A 13 -30.85 -58.24 20.38
N SER A 14 -29.60 -58.37 19.88
CA SER A 14 -28.85 -59.58 19.39
C SER A 14 -29.11 -60.05 17.94
N ALA A 15 -28.19 -60.60 17.15
CA ALA A 15 -26.88 -61.22 17.39
C ALA A 15 -26.04 -61.30 16.08
N ALA A 16 -24.73 -61.53 16.25
CA ALA A 16 -23.70 -61.76 15.24
C ALA A 16 -23.62 -63.21 14.72
N SER A 17 -22.94 -63.40 13.57
CA SER A 17 -22.15 -64.58 13.10
C SER A 17 -21.50 -64.18 11.74
N ALA A 18 -20.19 -64.19 11.43
CA ALA A 18 -19.10 -65.19 11.57
C ALA A 18 -19.38 -66.43 10.67
N THR A 19 -18.55 -66.95 9.72
CA THR A 19 -17.12 -66.88 9.36
C THR A 19 -16.84 -67.72 8.06
N VAL A 20 -15.63 -67.59 7.46
CA VAL A 20 -14.81 -68.58 6.69
C VAL A 20 -15.04 -68.70 5.16
N LEU A 21 -14.09 -68.94 4.23
CA LEU A 21 -12.62 -68.83 4.00
C LEU A 21 -12.29 -69.66 2.73
N ALA A 22 -11.30 -69.24 1.91
CA ALA A 22 -10.34 -70.03 1.06
C ALA A 22 -9.93 -69.18 -0.18
N ALA A 23 -8.69 -68.67 -0.36
CA ALA A 23 -7.37 -69.30 -0.61
C ALA A 23 -7.32 -70.08 -1.94
N VAL A 24 -6.42 -69.82 -2.92
CA VAL A 24 -4.99 -70.23 -2.95
C VAL A 24 -4.26 -69.76 -4.24
N VAL A 25 -3.01 -69.24 -4.09
CA VAL A 25 -1.75 -69.35 -4.90
C VAL A 25 -1.70 -68.81 -6.36
N GLY A 26 -0.64 -68.17 -6.88
CA GLY A 26 0.71 -67.80 -6.42
C GLY A 26 1.69 -67.76 -7.61
N ALA A 27 2.76 -66.94 -7.57
CA ALA A 27 4.02 -67.14 -8.31
C ALA A 27 5.11 -66.17 -7.81
N VAL A 28 6.32 -66.71 -7.68
CA VAL A 28 7.58 -66.15 -7.13
C VAL A 28 8.66 -66.21 -8.22
N LEU A 29 9.64 -65.30 -8.20
CA LEU A 29 11.06 -65.43 -8.61
C LEU A 29 11.81 -64.17 -8.08
N SER A 30 12.64 -64.21 -7.01
CA SER A 30 14.11 -64.47 -6.92
C SER A 30 14.98 -63.55 -7.80
N ALA A 31 16.13 -62.94 -7.44
CA ALA A 31 17.18 -63.22 -6.45
C ALA A 31 18.10 -61.97 -6.19
N THR A 32 19.02 -62.09 -5.22
CA THR A 32 19.97 -61.10 -4.62
C THR A 32 21.37 -61.01 -5.33
N PRO A 33 22.49 -60.48 -4.74
CA PRO A 33 23.03 -59.10 -4.74
C PRO A 33 24.53 -58.96 -5.20
N ALA A 34 25.20 -57.83 -4.88
CA ALA A 34 26.65 -57.46 -5.02
C ALA A 34 27.04 -56.74 -6.35
N SER A 35 27.89 -55.69 -6.41
CA SER A 35 29.14 -55.39 -5.70
C SER A 35 29.46 -53.89 -5.58
N ALA A 36 30.26 -53.55 -4.58
CA ALA A 36 30.88 -52.24 -4.32
C ALA A 36 32.18 -52.02 -5.13
N VAL A 37 32.47 -50.75 -5.46
CA VAL A 37 33.84 -50.21 -5.60
C VAL A 37 33.88 -48.85 -4.89
N GLN A 38 35.04 -48.58 -4.29
CA GLN A 38 35.29 -47.79 -3.09
C GLN A 38 36.20 -46.57 -3.40
N GLN A 39 36.31 -45.65 -2.42
CA GLN A 39 37.38 -44.66 -2.18
C GLN A 39 37.25 -43.28 -2.86
N GLN A 40 37.50 -42.11 -2.26
CA GLN A 40 37.97 -41.57 -0.95
C GLN A 40 37.71 -40.02 -1.04
N GLY A 41 37.59 -39.15 -0.03
CA GLY A 41 37.91 -39.14 1.41
C GLY A 41 37.35 -37.88 2.13
N ALA A 42 37.48 -37.90 3.47
CA ALA A 42 36.84 -37.10 4.54
C ALA A 42 37.43 -35.66 4.74
N PRO A 43 37.00 -34.79 5.72
CA PRO A 43 36.18 -35.08 6.92
C PRO A 43 35.06 -34.09 7.31
N ARG A 44 34.01 -34.65 7.95
CA ARG A 44 33.07 -33.93 8.82
C ARG A 44 33.55 -34.02 10.27
N VAL A 45 33.69 -32.87 10.93
CA VAL A 45 33.87 -32.75 12.39
C VAL A 45 32.49 -32.42 13.01
N PRO A 46 32.12 -33.03 14.15
CA PRO A 46 30.79 -32.85 14.75
C PRO A 46 30.80 -31.71 15.77
N HIS A 47 29.83 -30.78 15.73
CA HIS A 47 29.56 -29.92 16.87
C HIS A 47 28.06 -29.67 17.14
N ALA A 48 27.64 -30.26 18.26
CA ALA A 48 26.83 -29.66 19.33
C ALA A 48 25.46 -29.02 18.99
N LYS A 49 24.42 -29.86 18.98
CA LYS A 49 22.99 -29.46 18.98
C LYS A 49 22.44 -28.96 20.34
N HIS A 50 23.29 -28.57 21.30
CA HIS A 50 22.82 -28.12 22.63
C HIS A 50 23.20 -26.67 22.98
N ARG A 51 23.75 -25.89 22.05
CA ARG A 51 24.07 -24.46 22.27
C ARG A 51 23.12 -23.48 21.57
N ALA A 52 22.37 -23.94 20.56
CA ALA A 52 21.52 -23.09 19.72
C ALA A 52 20.28 -22.51 20.44
N ALA A 53 19.69 -23.24 21.40
CA ALA A 53 18.52 -22.76 22.13
C ALA A 53 18.87 -21.67 23.16
N ALA A 54 20.10 -21.70 23.71
CA ALA A 54 20.60 -20.72 24.66
C ALA A 54 21.25 -19.50 23.96
N SER A 55 21.81 -19.67 22.75
CA SER A 55 22.30 -18.54 21.95
C SER A 55 21.15 -17.76 21.31
N ALA A 56 20.11 -18.43 20.81
CA ALA A 56 18.94 -17.74 20.25
C ALA A 56 18.17 -16.92 21.31
N SER A 57 18.14 -17.39 22.57
CA SER A 57 17.53 -16.64 23.68
C SER A 57 18.43 -15.55 24.26
N ALA A 58 19.75 -15.63 24.05
CA ALA A 58 20.69 -14.56 24.38
C ALA A 58 20.78 -13.50 23.26
N GLU A 59 20.77 -13.89 21.99
CA GLU A 59 20.69 -13.00 20.82
C GLU A 59 19.33 -12.30 20.74
N ALA A 60 18.22 -12.96 21.07
CA ALA A 60 16.92 -12.30 21.20
C ALA A 60 16.86 -11.33 22.40
N ALA A 61 17.62 -11.60 23.47
CA ALA A 61 17.73 -10.69 24.61
C ALA A 61 18.67 -9.51 24.34
N ASP A 62 19.70 -9.69 23.50
CA ASP A 62 20.62 -8.63 23.05
C ASP A 62 19.97 -7.75 21.96
N SER A 63 19.13 -8.34 21.10
CA SER A 63 18.39 -7.61 20.05
C SER A 63 17.28 -6.71 20.60
N GLU A 64 16.68 -7.04 21.76
CA GLU A 64 15.77 -6.14 22.48
C GLU A 64 16.49 -5.01 23.23
N GLN A 65 17.79 -5.15 23.50
CA GLN A 65 18.58 -4.21 24.33
C GLN A 65 19.45 -3.24 23.52
N GLY A 66 19.68 -3.52 22.23
CA GLY A 66 20.38 -2.61 21.33
C GLY A 66 19.67 -1.26 21.22
N LEU A 67 20.39 -0.18 21.54
CA LEU A 67 19.91 1.18 21.34
C LEU A 67 20.01 1.53 19.86
N LEU A 68 18.95 2.09 19.30
CA LEU A 68 18.90 2.57 17.92
C LEU A 68 19.91 3.71 17.75
N ASP A 69 20.78 3.58 16.77
CA ASP A 69 21.51 4.72 16.23
C ASP A 69 20.64 5.50 15.22
N ALA A 70 21.24 6.48 14.54
CA ALA A 70 20.53 7.29 13.55
C ALA A 70 20.10 6.49 12.32
N ASP A 71 20.84 5.46 11.95
CA ASP A 71 20.60 4.67 10.76
C ASP A 71 19.48 3.66 11.01
N ASP A 72 19.49 3.00 12.17
CA ASP A 72 18.41 2.15 12.65
C ASP A 72 17.10 2.91 12.78
N ALA A 73 17.13 4.10 13.39
CA ALA A 73 15.96 4.96 13.54
C ALA A 73 15.40 5.40 12.17
N ARG A 74 16.26 5.77 11.22
CA ARG A 74 15.85 6.17 9.87
C ARG A 74 15.28 5.00 9.09
N PHE A 75 15.92 3.84 9.14
CA PHE A 75 15.42 2.60 8.54
C PHE A 75 14.01 2.30 9.05
N PHE A 76 13.84 2.22 10.38
CA PHE A 76 12.55 1.91 11.01
C PHE A 76 11.45 2.89 10.59
N LEU A 77 11.70 4.20 10.71
CA LEU A 77 10.71 5.23 10.40
C LEU A 77 10.35 5.27 8.91
N THR A 78 11.33 5.07 8.02
CA THR A 78 11.08 4.97 6.58
C THR A 78 10.22 3.75 6.26
N ARG A 79 10.45 2.64 6.96
CA ARG A 79 9.74 1.38 6.72
C ARG A 79 8.27 1.45 7.13
N VAL A 80 8.01 1.97 8.33
CA VAL A 80 6.66 2.02 8.93
C VAL A 80 5.86 3.27 8.53
N GLY A 81 6.53 4.27 7.97
CA GLY A 81 5.98 5.59 7.66
C GLY A 81 6.30 6.02 6.24
N PHE A 82 6.46 7.33 6.08
CA PHE A 82 7.18 7.94 4.97
C PHE A 82 8.57 8.33 5.46
N ALA A 83 9.52 8.56 4.56
CA ALA A 83 10.88 8.91 4.97
C ALA A 83 10.87 10.11 5.96
N PRO A 84 11.56 9.98 7.10
CA PRO A 84 11.51 10.96 8.18
C PRO A 84 12.43 12.15 7.89
N ASP A 85 12.11 13.29 8.48
CA ASP A 85 13.08 14.39 8.60
C ASP A 85 14.10 14.12 9.74
N ASN A 86 15.12 14.97 9.84
CA ASN A 86 16.17 14.81 10.86
C ASN A 86 15.67 15.02 12.30
N ALA A 87 14.65 15.86 12.50
CA ALA A 87 14.07 16.11 13.82
C ALA A 87 13.25 14.91 14.30
N GLU A 88 12.59 14.19 13.40
CA GLU A 88 11.90 12.93 13.69
C GLU A 88 12.91 11.83 14.05
N VAL A 89 13.98 11.65 13.26
CA VAL A 89 15.03 10.64 13.54
C VAL A 89 15.65 10.85 14.92
N ALA A 90 16.00 12.09 15.27
CA ALA A 90 16.61 12.42 16.56
C ALA A 90 15.76 12.01 17.78
N GLN A 91 14.44 11.89 17.62
CA GLN A 91 13.55 11.46 18.71
C GLN A 91 13.54 9.95 18.96
N TYR A 92 14.19 9.16 18.11
CA TYR A 92 14.27 7.70 18.19
C TYR A 92 15.69 7.19 18.48
N VAL A 93 16.72 8.00 18.20
CA VAL A 93 18.10 7.69 18.58
C VAL A 93 18.20 7.48 20.10
N GLY A 94 18.82 6.38 20.51
CA GLY A 94 18.99 5.99 21.91
C GLY A 94 17.76 5.31 22.54
N LEU A 95 16.68 5.07 21.78
CA LEU A 95 15.61 4.16 22.20
C LEU A 95 16.01 2.71 21.92
N THR A 96 15.45 1.76 22.66
CA THR A 96 15.45 0.34 22.25
C THR A 96 14.44 0.10 21.12
N ARG A 97 14.59 -1.02 20.38
CA ARG A 97 13.63 -1.42 19.33
C ARG A 97 12.20 -1.49 19.86
N ALA A 98 11.99 -2.08 21.03
CA ALA A 98 10.69 -2.14 21.68
C ALA A 98 10.11 -0.74 21.97
N GLN A 99 10.91 0.17 22.52
CA GLN A 99 10.46 1.54 22.78
C GLN A 99 10.13 2.30 21.50
N ALA A 100 10.91 2.12 20.43
CA ALA A 100 10.64 2.74 19.14
C ALA A 100 9.32 2.24 18.53
N VAL A 101 9.11 0.92 18.53
CA VAL A 101 7.87 0.29 18.05
C VAL A 101 6.66 0.75 18.87
N ASP A 102 6.75 0.69 20.19
CA ASP A 102 5.65 1.09 21.07
C ASP A 102 5.34 2.59 20.93
N LYS A 103 6.35 3.44 20.74
CA LYS A 103 6.18 4.88 20.48
C LYS A 103 5.42 5.15 19.17
N VAL A 104 5.78 4.48 18.07
CA VAL A 104 5.06 4.61 16.80
C VAL A 104 3.61 4.13 16.92
N LEU A 105 3.38 2.97 17.54
CA LEU A 105 2.04 2.40 17.70
C LEU A 105 1.15 3.20 18.66
N ALA A 106 1.74 3.89 19.64
CA ALA A 106 1.03 4.81 20.53
C ALA A 106 0.69 6.16 19.87
N GLY A 107 1.53 6.62 18.93
CA GLY A 107 1.35 7.88 18.20
C GLY A 107 0.35 7.84 17.02
N THR A 108 -0.40 6.74 16.88
CA THR A 108 -1.38 6.55 15.79
C THR A 108 -2.60 7.44 15.96
N ARG A 109 -3.21 7.88 14.86
CA ARG A 109 -4.43 8.70 14.85
C ARG A 109 -5.56 7.94 14.15
N THR A 110 -6.79 8.39 14.38
CA THR A 110 -8.00 7.89 13.69
C THR A 110 -8.64 8.95 12.79
N GLU A 111 -8.13 10.18 12.84
CA GLU A 111 -8.64 11.33 12.10
C GLU A 111 -7.48 12.09 11.44
N ALA A 112 -7.75 12.61 10.24
CA ALA A 112 -6.82 13.44 9.50
C ALA A 112 -6.51 14.73 10.29
N LEU A 113 -5.28 15.20 10.20
CA LEU A 113 -4.91 16.53 10.71
C LEU A 113 -5.48 17.64 9.81
N THR A 114 -5.45 17.40 8.50
CA THR A 114 -5.80 18.40 7.49
C THR A 114 -7.29 18.36 7.18
N PRO A 115 -7.99 19.51 7.13
CA PRO A 115 -9.41 19.54 6.87
C PRO A 115 -9.72 19.05 5.45
N LEU A 116 -10.76 18.22 5.34
CA LEU A 116 -11.29 17.76 4.07
C LEU A 116 -11.79 18.94 3.22
N PRO A 117 -11.80 18.80 1.88
CA PRO A 117 -12.46 19.78 1.03
C PRO A 117 -13.94 19.94 1.41
N GLU A 118 -14.44 21.19 1.49
CA GLU A 118 -15.80 21.49 1.97
C GLU A 118 -16.89 20.73 1.20
N TRP A 119 -16.69 20.53 -0.11
CA TRP A 119 -17.64 19.83 -0.97
C TRP A 119 -17.90 18.38 -0.58
N VAL A 120 -17.04 17.77 0.25
CA VAL A 120 -17.21 16.39 0.75
C VAL A 120 -18.50 16.28 1.58
N LEU A 121 -18.90 17.37 2.24
CA LEU A 121 -20.11 17.43 3.07
C LEU A 121 -21.35 17.85 2.28
N GLU A 122 -21.20 18.25 1.01
CA GLU A 122 -22.34 18.58 0.16
C GLU A 122 -23.13 17.32 -0.22
N PRO A 123 -24.47 17.38 -0.19
CA PRO A 123 -25.29 16.23 -0.53
C PRO A 123 -25.12 15.84 -2.00
N ILE A 124 -25.11 14.53 -2.25
CA ILE A 124 -25.15 13.99 -3.61
C ILE A 124 -26.51 14.35 -4.25
N PRO A 125 -26.56 14.85 -5.51
CA PRO A 125 -27.83 15.16 -6.17
C PRO A 125 -28.75 13.95 -6.22
N THR A 126 -30.01 14.10 -5.80
CA THR A 126 -31.01 13.01 -5.72
C THR A 126 -31.36 12.45 -7.09
N ARG A 127 -32.01 11.28 -7.12
CA ARG A 127 -32.38 10.63 -8.39
C ARG A 127 -33.29 11.52 -9.25
N ASP A 128 -34.22 12.24 -8.63
CA ASP A 128 -35.16 13.08 -9.36
C ASP A 128 -34.49 14.33 -9.93
N VAL A 129 -33.51 14.91 -9.21
CA VAL A 129 -32.65 15.97 -9.75
C VAL A 129 -31.87 15.46 -10.95
N ARG A 130 -31.20 14.30 -10.85
CA ARG A 130 -30.41 13.71 -11.94
C ARG A 130 -31.23 13.44 -13.21
N LYS A 131 -32.51 13.07 -13.06
CA LYS A 131 -33.43 12.83 -14.20
C LYS A 131 -33.79 14.09 -14.96
N THR A 132 -33.83 15.25 -14.28
CA THR A 132 -34.16 16.54 -14.91
C THR A 132 -33.00 17.17 -15.68
N TRP A 133 -31.78 16.65 -15.55
CA TRP A 133 -30.62 17.25 -16.18
C TRP A 133 -30.68 17.22 -17.72
N SER A 134 -30.25 18.32 -18.34
CA SER A 134 -29.89 18.34 -19.75
C SER A 134 -28.55 17.64 -19.98
N ASP A 135 -28.19 17.38 -21.24
CA ASP A 135 -26.90 16.77 -21.57
C ASP A 135 -25.72 17.69 -21.22
N ASP A 136 -25.90 19.01 -21.30
CA ASP A 136 -24.90 19.99 -20.82
C ASP A 136 -24.70 19.88 -19.32
N GLN A 137 -25.79 19.82 -18.54
CA GLN A 137 -25.71 19.68 -17.08
C GLN A 137 -25.04 18.36 -16.67
N ARG A 138 -25.30 17.26 -17.38
CA ARG A 138 -24.60 15.98 -17.16
C ARG A 138 -23.10 16.08 -17.42
N ARG A 139 -22.69 16.78 -18.48
CA ARG A 139 -21.27 17.01 -18.79
C ARG A 139 -20.60 17.91 -17.75
N ASP A 140 -21.29 18.96 -17.30
CA ASP A 140 -20.79 19.87 -16.26
C ASP A 140 -20.55 19.13 -14.95
N GLU A 141 -21.53 18.33 -14.53
CA GLU A 141 -21.43 17.48 -13.35
C GLU A 141 -20.27 16.47 -13.46
N GLN A 142 -20.09 15.83 -14.62
CA GLN A 142 -18.97 14.91 -14.83
C GLN A 142 -17.61 15.62 -14.71
N ARG A 143 -17.50 16.84 -15.26
CA ARG A 143 -16.28 17.67 -15.13
C ARG A 143 -16.03 18.05 -13.67
N LEU A 144 -17.07 18.46 -12.95
CA LEU A 144 -16.98 18.83 -11.53
C LEU A 144 -16.50 17.65 -10.68
N ARG A 145 -17.03 16.45 -10.90
CA ARG A 145 -16.56 15.23 -10.20
C ARG A 145 -15.09 14.93 -10.46
N GLY A 146 -14.63 15.09 -11.71
CA GLY A 146 -13.22 14.95 -12.05
C GLY A 146 -12.34 15.93 -11.25
N GLN A 147 -12.72 17.21 -11.22
CA GLN A 147 -12.02 18.24 -10.44
C GLN A 147 -12.01 17.94 -8.94
N ARG A 148 -13.13 17.45 -8.39
CA ARG A 148 -13.25 17.04 -6.98
C ARG A 148 -12.36 15.84 -6.66
N TYR A 149 -12.27 14.85 -7.54
CA TYR A 149 -11.32 13.75 -7.37
C TYR A 149 -9.87 14.24 -7.36
N ASP A 150 -9.49 15.14 -8.26
CA ASP A 150 -8.14 15.72 -8.26
C ASP A 150 -7.86 16.52 -6.99
N ALA A 151 -8.83 17.29 -6.49
CA ALA A 151 -8.73 17.98 -5.21
C ALA A 151 -8.61 17.01 -4.02
N LEU A 152 -9.32 15.87 -4.06
CA LEU A 152 -9.25 14.84 -3.01
C LEU A 152 -7.87 14.17 -2.99
N ARG A 153 -7.28 13.87 -4.15
CA ARG A 153 -5.90 13.35 -4.26
C ARG A 153 -4.89 14.34 -3.67
N ALA A 154 -4.99 15.61 -4.05
CA ALA A 154 -4.13 16.66 -3.51
C ALA A 154 -4.29 16.79 -2.00
N TRP A 155 -5.52 16.73 -1.47
CA TRP A 155 -5.76 16.73 -0.03
C TRP A 155 -5.07 15.55 0.66
N TRP A 156 -5.20 14.33 0.12
CA TRP A 156 -4.60 13.16 0.78
C TRP A 156 -3.07 13.22 0.78
N VAL A 157 -2.44 13.69 -0.30
CA VAL A 157 -0.99 13.96 -0.33
C VAL A 157 -0.58 14.98 0.73
N ARG A 158 -1.38 16.03 0.94
CA ARG A 158 -1.14 17.02 2.00
C ARG A 158 -1.22 16.40 3.39
N GLU A 159 -2.19 15.51 3.63
CA GLU A 159 -2.28 14.76 4.89
C GLU A 159 -1.03 13.90 5.12
N MET A 160 -0.60 13.12 4.11
CA MET A 160 0.61 12.30 4.20
C MET A 160 1.88 13.12 4.49
N LEU A 161 1.96 14.35 3.97
CA LEU A 161 3.08 15.25 4.21
C LEU A 161 3.05 15.89 5.61
N SER A 162 1.86 16.24 6.11
CA SER A 162 1.69 17.08 7.32
C SER A 162 1.40 16.30 8.60
N THR A 163 0.96 15.05 8.50
CA THR A 163 0.54 14.27 9.66
C THR A 163 1.71 13.98 10.61
N PRO A 164 1.52 14.10 11.94
CA PRO A 164 2.48 13.61 12.92
C PRO A 164 2.41 12.08 13.09
N SER A 165 1.54 11.41 12.32
CA SER A 165 1.34 9.97 12.40
C SER A 165 1.50 9.27 11.04
N PRO A 166 2.72 9.24 10.45
CA PRO A 166 2.95 8.65 9.14
C PRO A 166 2.47 7.19 9.02
N LEU A 167 2.59 6.39 10.09
CA LEU A 167 2.08 5.01 10.10
C LEU A 167 0.56 4.96 9.84
N THR A 168 -0.22 5.92 10.35
CA THR A 168 -1.67 5.97 10.11
C THR A 168 -1.98 6.10 8.62
N GLU A 169 -1.29 7.00 7.92
CA GLU A 169 -1.52 7.18 6.49
C GLU A 169 -0.95 6.05 5.64
N ARG A 170 0.18 5.46 6.05
CA ARG A 170 0.72 4.26 5.39
C ARG A 170 -0.24 3.08 5.49
N MET A 171 -0.81 2.84 6.67
CA MET A 171 -1.84 1.82 6.85
C MET A 171 -3.13 2.17 6.11
N THR A 172 -3.55 3.44 6.09
CA THR A 172 -4.72 3.88 5.30
C THR A 172 -4.52 3.58 3.81
N LEU A 173 -3.32 3.86 3.26
CA LEU A 173 -2.97 3.54 1.87
C LEU A 173 -2.92 2.03 1.63
N PHE A 174 -2.32 1.26 2.54
CA PHE A 174 -2.31 -0.20 2.48
C PHE A 174 -3.73 -0.77 2.44
N TRP A 175 -4.63 -0.29 3.31
CA TRP A 175 -6.02 -0.74 3.34
C TRP A 175 -6.83 -0.26 2.14
N ALA A 176 -6.56 0.92 1.60
CA ALA A 176 -7.17 1.38 0.35
C ALA A 176 -6.74 0.52 -0.85
N ASN A 177 -5.52 -0.02 -0.81
CA ASN A 177 -5.04 -1.00 -1.78
C ASN A 177 -5.64 -2.39 -1.54
N HIS A 178 -5.80 -2.79 -0.27
CA HIS A 178 -6.35 -4.09 0.11
C HIS A 178 -7.86 -4.19 -0.17
N PHE A 179 -8.65 -3.23 0.29
CA PHE A 179 -10.09 -3.10 0.07
C PHE A 179 -10.37 -2.21 -1.13
N THR A 180 -9.97 -2.70 -2.30
CA THR A 180 -9.91 -1.88 -3.50
C THR A 180 -11.28 -1.31 -3.90
N SER A 181 -11.33 0.00 -4.12
CA SER A 181 -12.44 0.71 -4.77
C SER A 181 -11.89 1.83 -5.64
N GLY A 182 -12.61 2.21 -6.69
CA GLY A 182 -12.08 3.12 -7.72
C GLY A 182 -13.11 4.06 -8.32
N GLN A 183 -12.64 5.26 -8.70
CA GLN A 183 -13.40 6.31 -9.37
C GLN A 183 -14.09 5.84 -10.67
N ASP A 184 -13.60 4.77 -11.33
CA ASP A 184 -14.20 4.18 -12.53
C ASP A 184 -15.62 3.65 -12.30
N LYS A 185 -15.91 3.12 -11.09
CA LYS A 185 -17.26 2.67 -10.71
C LYS A 185 -17.91 3.52 -9.61
N VAL A 186 -17.11 4.18 -8.77
CA VAL A 186 -17.62 5.06 -7.70
C VAL A 186 -17.76 6.48 -8.25
N GLY A 187 -18.95 6.80 -8.75
CA GLY A 187 -19.16 8.04 -9.50
C GLY A 187 -19.02 9.31 -8.67
N TYR A 188 -19.34 9.28 -7.38
CA TYR A 188 -19.33 10.46 -6.50
C TYR A 188 -18.10 10.49 -5.59
N PRO A 189 -17.23 11.51 -5.72
CA PRO A 189 -16.01 11.63 -4.90
C PRO A 189 -16.28 11.65 -3.39
N GLN A 190 -17.47 12.10 -2.96
CA GLN A 190 -17.86 12.09 -1.55
C GLN A 190 -17.79 10.67 -0.97
N GLN A 191 -18.19 9.65 -1.71
CA GLN A 191 -18.19 8.26 -1.22
C GLN A 191 -16.77 7.72 -1.06
N MET A 192 -15.86 8.03 -2.01
CA MET A 192 -14.44 7.67 -1.86
C MET A 192 -13.77 8.43 -0.71
N ALA A 193 -14.17 9.69 -0.47
CA ALA A 193 -13.69 10.45 0.69
C ALA A 193 -14.16 9.81 2.01
N GLN A 194 -15.44 9.41 2.10
CA GLN A 194 -15.97 8.72 3.29
C GLN A 194 -15.31 7.36 3.50
N GLN A 195 -15.08 6.57 2.44
CA GLN A 195 -14.34 5.31 2.54
C GLN A 195 -12.91 5.55 3.04
N ASN A 196 -12.21 6.58 2.55
CA ASN A 196 -10.89 6.94 3.05
C ASN A 196 -10.88 7.31 4.54
N MET A 197 -11.91 8.00 5.02
CA MET A 197 -12.08 8.31 6.44
C MET A 197 -12.33 7.05 7.27
N LEU A 198 -13.18 6.14 6.79
CA LEU A 198 -13.45 4.84 7.42
C LEU A 198 -12.14 4.04 7.54
N LEU A 199 -11.42 3.87 6.43
CA LEU A 199 -10.15 3.14 6.41
C LEU A 199 -9.12 3.75 7.34
N ARG A 200 -9.05 5.09 7.45
CA ARG A 200 -8.15 5.78 8.38
C ARG A 200 -8.53 5.57 9.83
N ARG A 201 -9.82 5.68 10.14
CA ARG A 201 -10.36 5.47 11.49
C ARG A 201 -9.99 4.08 12.00
N ASP A 202 -10.09 3.07 11.14
CA ASP A 202 -9.88 1.68 11.50
C ASP A 202 -8.47 1.15 11.16
N ALA A 203 -7.61 1.98 10.57
CA ALA A 203 -6.33 1.57 9.99
C ALA A 203 -5.44 0.78 10.95
N LEU A 204 -5.51 1.13 12.25
CA LEU A 204 -4.75 0.55 13.35
C LEU A 204 -5.69 -0.01 14.44
N GLY A 205 -6.96 -0.24 14.11
CA GLY A 205 -7.97 -0.78 15.02
C GLY A 205 -8.11 -2.30 14.89
N ASN A 206 -9.34 -2.76 14.72
CA ASN A 206 -9.66 -4.18 14.56
C ASN A 206 -9.96 -4.51 13.09
N PHE A 207 -9.28 -5.51 12.53
CA PHE A 207 -9.51 -5.90 11.13
C PHE A 207 -10.89 -6.54 10.92
N GLY A 208 -11.43 -7.25 11.90
CA GLY A 208 -12.79 -7.78 11.84
C GLY A 208 -13.82 -6.65 11.74
N GLU A 209 -13.74 -5.66 12.62
CA GLU A 209 -14.63 -4.49 12.57
C GLU A 209 -14.51 -3.75 11.24
N MET A 210 -13.27 -3.48 10.79
CA MET A 210 -13.02 -2.83 9.50
C MET A 210 -13.60 -3.64 8.32
N LEU A 211 -13.49 -4.98 8.34
CA LEU A 211 -14.06 -5.84 7.31
C LEU A 211 -15.57 -5.68 7.21
N HIS A 212 -16.28 -5.66 8.34
CA HIS A 212 -17.74 -5.46 8.37
C HIS A 212 -18.12 -4.05 7.91
N ASP A 213 -17.38 -3.03 8.34
CA ASP A 213 -17.64 -1.64 7.99
C ASP A 213 -17.41 -1.38 6.50
N VAL A 214 -16.31 -1.87 5.94
CA VAL A 214 -16.01 -1.77 4.51
C VAL A 214 -17.00 -2.58 3.65
N ALA A 215 -17.43 -3.77 4.10
CA ALA A 215 -18.38 -4.59 3.34
C ALA A 215 -19.72 -3.88 3.07
N LYS A 216 -20.08 -2.94 3.95
CA LYS A 216 -21.32 -2.14 3.88
C LYS A 216 -21.09 -0.70 3.40
N ASP A 217 -19.84 -0.31 3.13
CA ASP A 217 -19.52 1.03 2.64
C ASP A 217 -20.09 1.28 1.23
N PRO A 218 -20.66 2.48 0.96
CA PRO A 218 -21.19 2.81 -0.35
C PRO A 218 -20.22 2.73 -1.53
N ALA A 219 -18.94 3.01 -1.33
CA ALA A 219 -17.94 2.88 -2.40
C ALA A 219 -17.74 1.40 -2.76
N MET A 220 -17.54 0.53 -1.76
CA MET A 220 -17.37 -0.92 -1.93
C MET A 220 -18.59 -1.58 -2.57
N LEU A 221 -19.80 -1.25 -2.09
CA LEU A 221 -21.05 -1.79 -2.63
C LEU A 221 -21.28 -1.40 -4.09
N GLN A 222 -20.79 -0.25 -4.54
CA GLN A 222 -20.81 0.11 -5.97
C GLN A 222 -19.72 -0.60 -6.76
N TYR A 223 -18.50 -0.62 -6.22
CA TYR A 223 -17.33 -1.12 -6.94
C TYR A 223 -17.45 -2.63 -7.25
N LEU A 224 -17.94 -3.41 -6.28
CA LEU A 224 -18.14 -4.85 -6.42
C LEU A 224 -19.60 -5.25 -6.68
N ASP A 225 -20.40 -4.29 -7.17
CA ASP A 225 -21.78 -4.49 -7.61
C ASP A 225 -22.74 -5.04 -6.53
N GLY A 226 -22.32 -5.00 -5.25
CA GLY A 226 -23.07 -5.45 -4.09
C GLY A 226 -24.40 -4.72 -3.92
N ALA A 227 -24.48 -3.44 -4.29
CA ALA A 227 -25.71 -2.66 -4.21
C ALA A 227 -26.87 -3.21 -5.06
N SER A 228 -26.57 -4.04 -6.06
CA SER A 228 -27.53 -4.68 -6.96
C SER A 228 -27.90 -6.11 -6.54
N ASN A 229 -27.28 -6.64 -5.48
CA ASN A 229 -27.42 -8.02 -5.04
C ASN A 229 -28.76 -8.26 -4.32
N ARG A 230 -29.60 -9.15 -4.87
CA ARG A 230 -30.97 -9.39 -4.38
C ARG A 230 -31.40 -10.84 -4.53
N LYS A 231 -32.32 -11.27 -3.67
CA LYS A 231 -32.92 -12.61 -3.67
C LYS A 231 -33.36 -13.03 -5.08
N GLY A 232 -33.01 -14.25 -5.46
CA GLY A 232 -33.29 -14.83 -6.77
C GLY A 232 -32.36 -14.36 -7.90
N LYS A 233 -31.50 -13.37 -7.67
CA LYS A 233 -30.44 -12.93 -8.60
C LYS A 233 -29.15 -12.59 -7.82
N PRO A 234 -28.55 -13.57 -7.13
CA PRO A 234 -27.33 -13.34 -6.36
C PRO A 234 -26.19 -12.89 -7.28
N ASN A 235 -25.45 -11.87 -6.85
CA ASN A 235 -24.24 -11.39 -7.51
C ASN A 235 -23.02 -11.89 -6.74
N GLU A 236 -22.19 -12.70 -7.40
CA GLU A 236 -21.05 -13.37 -6.80
C GLU A 236 -19.79 -12.51 -6.68
N ASN A 237 -19.76 -11.31 -7.29
CA ASN A 237 -18.55 -10.50 -7.37
C ASN A 237 -17.98 -10.19 -5.98
N PHE A 238 -18.73 -9.49 -5.12
CA PHE A 238 -18.30 -9.23 -3.73
C PHE A 238 -17.96 -10.52 -2.96
N ALA A 239 -18.76 -11.58 -3.11
CA ALA A 239 -18.54 -12.83 -2.39
C ALA A 239 -17.22 -13.51 -2.77
N ARG A 240 -16.82 -13.43 -4.04
CA ARG A 240 -15.53 -13.92 -4.51
C ARG A 240 -14.40 -13.06 -3.98
N GLU A 241 -14.47 -11.74 -4.16
CA GLU A 241 -13.36 -10.86 -3.78
C GLU A 241 -13.15 -10.84 -2.26
N VAL A 242 -14.22 -10.89 -1.45
CA VAL A 242 -14.06 -10.93 0.01
C VAL A 242 -13.37 -12.20 0.49
N MET A 243 -13.65 -13.34 -0.15
CA MET A 243 -12.96 -14.61 0.15
C MET A 243 -11.53 -14.63 -0.40
N GLU A 244 -11.33 -14.22 -1.65
CA GLU A 244 -10.04 -14.36 -2.33
C GLU A 244 -9.05 -13.24 -2.01
N LEU A 245 -9.47 -11.98 -2.08
CA LEU A 245 -8.57 -10.83 -2.03
C LEU A 245 -8.49 -10.19 -0.66
N PHE A 246 -9.55 -10.31 0.15
CA PHE A 246 -9.65 -9.61 1.42
C PHE A 246 -9.43 -10.53 2.63
N THR A 247 -9.78 -11.82 2.54
CA THR A 247 -9.72 -12.72 3.70
C THR A 247 -8.89 -13.99 3.48
N LEU A 248 -9.41 -15.03 2.84
CA LEU A 248 -8.82 -16.37 2.87
C LEU A 248 -7.63 -16.54 1.92
N GLY A 249 -7.58 -15.78 0.84
CA GLY A 249 -6.67 -16.05 -0.27
C GLY A 249 -7.25 -17.06 -1.27
N GLU A 250 -6.58 -17.14 -2.42
CA GLU A 250 -6.95 -18.06 -3.50
C GLU A 250 -6.75 -19.53 -3.07
N GLY A 251 -7.71 -20.40 -3.41
CA GLY A 251 -7.62 -21.85 -3.17
C GLY A 251 -8.15 -22.32 -1.80
N HIS A 252 -8.62 -21.41 -0.95
CA HIS A 252 -9.14 -21.73 0.40
C HIS A 252 -10.67 -21.81 0.50
N TYR A 253 -11.37 -21.76 -0.63
CA TYR A 253 -12.82 -21.78 -0.73
C TYR A 253 -13.27 -22.49 -2.04
N THR A 254 -14.52 -22.90 -2.13
CA THR A 254 -15.09 -23.53 -3.34
C THR A 254 -16.02 -22.57 -4.08
N GLN A 255 -16.31 -22.87 -5.35
CA GLN A 255 -17.33 -22.13 -6.10
C GLN A 255 -18.71 -22.14 -5.42
N ARG A 256 -19.05 -23.23 -4.71
CA ARG A 256 -20.30 -23.31 -3.96
C ARG A 256 -20.31 -22.32 -2.80
N ASP A 257 -19.19 -22.16 -2.10
CA ASP A 257 -19.10 -21.19 -1.00
C ASP A 257 -19.33 -19.77 -1.52
N VAL A 258 -18.80 -19.43 -2.68
CA VAL A 258 -19.04 -18.13 -3.34
C VAL A 258 -20.53 -17.93 -3.63
N SER A 259 -21.19 -18.89 -4.28
CA SER A 259 -22.60 -18.78 -4.62
C SER A 259 -23.49 -18.68 -3.36
N GLU A 260 -23.17 -19.41 -2.30
CA GLU A 260 -23.93 -19.42 -1.05
C GLU A 260 -23.68 -18.15 -0.21
N ALA A 261 -22.46 -17.64 -0.17
CA ALA A 261 -22.14 -16.35 0.42
C ALA A 261 -22.81 -15.20 -0.34
N ALA A 262 -22.84 -15.25 -1.68
CA ALA A 262 -23.54 -14.27 -2.50
C ALA A 262 -25.03 -14.18 -2.15
N ARG A 263 -25.68 -15.30 -1.81
CA ARG A 263 -27.05 -15.33 -1.30
C ARG A 263 -27.15 -14.62 0.06
N ALA A 264 -26.19 -14.78 0.96
CA ALA A 264 -26.17 -14.13 2.26
C ALA A 264 -26.08 -12.60 2.16
N TYR A 265 -25.30 -12.10 1.20
CA TYR A 265 -25.13 -10.66 0.96
C TYR A 265 -26.32 -9.99 0.24
N THR A 266 -27.36 -10.75 -0.14
CA THR A 266 -28.54 -10.15 -0.77
C THR A 266 -29.28 -9.22 0.20
N GLY A 267 -29.79 -8.09 -0.30
CA GLY A 267 -30.49 -7.10 0.52
C GLY A 267 -29.63 -5.94 1.00
N TRP A 268 -28.29 -6.07 0.97
CA TRP A 268 -27.39 -4.92 1.08
C TRP A 268 -27.53 -4.03 -0.15
N SER A 269 -27.83 -2.75 0.06
CA SER A 269 -28.03 -1.84 -1.06
C SER A 269 -27.75 -0.39 -0.70
N LEU A 270 -27.94 0.49 -1.69
CA LEU A 270 -27.85 1.93 -1.51
C LEU A 270 -29.22 2.58 -1.70
N ASP A 271 -29.48 3.58 -0.86
CA ASP A 271 -30.60 4.47 -1.05
C ASP A 271 -30.37 5.34 -2.32
N PRO A 272 -31.33 5.41 -3.26
CA PRO A 272 -31.11 6.05 -4.56
C PRO A 272 -30.93 7.58 -4.49
N ASP A 273 -31.34 8.21 -3.39
CA ASP A 273 -31.33 9.66 -3.24
C ASP A 273 -30.17 10.14 -2.36
N THR A 274 -29.92 9.46 -1.23
CA THR A 274 -28.81 9.78 -0.33
C THR A 274 -27.51 9.05 -0.70
N GLN A 275 -27.60 7.95 -1.44
CA GLN A 275 -26.48 7.05 -1.76
C GLN A 275 -25.80 6.43 -0.53
N ALA A 276 -26.48 6.44 0.62
CA ALA A 276 -26.07 5.77 1.84
C ALA A 276 -26.47 4.29 1.81
N TYR A 277 -25.79 3.47 2.62
CA TYR A 277 -26.15 2.08 2.86
C TYR A 277 -27.58 1.96 3.39
N VAL A 278 -28.30 0.95 2.90
CA VAL A 278 -29.61 0.56 3.40
C VAL A 278 -29.77 -0.95 3.35
N TRP A 279 -30.33 -1.50 4.43
CA TRP A 279 -30.75 -2.90 4.49
C TRP A 279 -32.16 -3.08 3.93
N ARG A 280 -32.32 -3.95 2.93
CA ARG A 280 -33.62 -4.29 2.33
C ARG A 280 -33.99 -5.74 2.61
N ALA A 281 -34.61 -5.97 3.77
CA ALA A 281 -35.03 -7.30 4.21
C ALA A 281 -35.90 -8.05 3.18
N ASN A 282 -36.76 -7.35 2.43
CA ASN A 282 -37.59 -7.96 1.38
C ASN A 282 -36.80 -8.41 0.13
N GLN A 283 -35.53 -8.03 0.02
CA GLN A 283 -34.61 -8.44 -1.03
C GLN A 283 -33.56 -9.44 -0.53
N HIS A 284 -33.59 -9.81 0.76
CA HIS A 284 -32.68 -10.80 1.33
C HIS A 284 -33.20 -12.23 1.13
N ASP A 285 -32.32 -13.14 0.74
CA ASP A 285 -32.54 -14.57 0.76
C ASP A 285 -32.35 -15.10 2.18
N ASP A 286 -33.45 -15.33 2.88
CA ASP A 286 -33.54 -15.91 4.23
C ASP A 286 -33.42 -17.44 4.27
N GLY A 287 -33.19 -18.09 3.13
CA GLY A 287 -33.00 -19.53 3.05
C GLY A 287 -31.73 -20.00 3.78
N VAL A 288 -31.69 -21.30 4.09
CA VAL A 288 -30.47 -21.95 4.59
C VAL A 288 -29.38 -21.88 3.53
N LYS A 289 -28.16 -21.55 3.98
CA LYS A 289 -26.95 -21.42 3.18
C LYS A 289 -25.87 -22.32 3.76
N THR A 290 -24.98 -22.83 2.92
CA THR A 290 -23.80 -23.58 3.37
C THR A 290 -22.53 -22.88 2.92
N VAL A 291 -21.76 -22.36 3.87
CA VAL A 291 -20.52 -21.62 3.62
C VAL A 291 -19.40 -22.23 4.45
N LEU A 292 -18.33 -22.67 3.80
CA LEU A 292 -17.13 -23.27 4.40
C LEU A 292 -17.43 -24.45 5.36
N GLY A 293 -18.47 -25.22 5.05
CA GLY A 293 -18.91 -26.38 5.82
C GLY A 293 -19.90 -26.06 6.94
N GLU A 294 -20.17 -24.79 7.22
CA GLU A 294 -21.20 -24.37 8.17
C GLU A 294 -22.53 -24.17 7.46
N ALA A 295 -23.65 -24.55 8.10
CA ALA A 295 -24.98 -24.43 7.52
C ALA A 295 -25.95 -23.69 8.45
N GLY A 296 -26.63 -22.68 7.90
CA GLY A 296 -27.56 -21.86 8.65
C GLY A 296 -28.26 -20.82 7.77
N PRO A 297 -29.29 -20.13 8.27
CA PRO A 297 -29.94 -19.04 7.55
C PRO A 297 -29.10 -17.76 7.62
N PHE A 298 -27.84 -17.84 7.18
CA PHE A 298 -26.84 -16.79 7.40
C PHE A 298 -27.19 -15.49 6.68
N ASP A 299 -27.07 -14.35 7.37
CA ASP A 299 -26.99 -13.04 6.72
C ASP A 299 -25.54 -12.72 6.31
N GLY A 300 -25.35 -11.55 5.70
CA GLY A 300 -24.04 -11.14 5.22
C GLY A 300 -23.02 -10.92 6.35
N ASP A 301 -23.43 -10.38 7.51
CA ASP A 301 -22.52 -10.17 8.63
C ASP A 301 -22.04 -11.53 9.19
N GLN A 302 -22.94 -12.49 9.33
CA GLN A 302 -22.59 -13.84 9.79
C GLN A 302 -21.66 -14.59 8.83
N VAL A 303 -21.75 -14.33 7.52
CA VAL A 303 -20.77 -14.89 6.58
C VAL A 303 -19.39 -14.28 6.80
N LEU A 304 -19.28 -12.97 7.06
CA LEU A 304 -17.99 -12.35 7.40
C LEU A 304 -17.41 -12.95 8.70
N ASP A 305 -18.25 -13.21 9.70
CA ASP A 305 -17.83 -13.90 10.94
C ASP A 305 -17.27 -15.30 10.65
N ILE A 306 -17.90 -16.07 9.75
CA ILE A 306 -17.41 -17.39 9.32
C ILE A 306 -16.03 -17.25 8.64
N LEU A 307 -15.82 -16.24 7.81
CA LEU A 307 -14.51 -15.98 7.18
C LEU A 307 -13.46 -15.62 8.25
N LEU A 308 -13.79 -14.74 9.19
CA LEU A 308 -12.90 -14.38 10.31
C LEU A 308 -12.60 -15.59 11.21
N ALA A 309 -13.53 -16.54 11.33
CA ALA A 309 -13.32 -17.79 12.05
C ALA A 309 -12.36 -18.77 11.34
N ARG A 310 -11.89 -18.50 10.12
CA ARG A 310 -10.86 -19.32 9.45
C ARG A 310 -9.44 -18.87 9.82
N PRO A 311 -8.52 -19.79 10.21
CA PRO A 311 -7.13 -19.42 10.46
C PRO A 311 -6.44 -18.86 9.22
N ASP A 312 -6.89 -19.30 8.03
CA ASP A 312 -6.43 -18.83 6.72
C ASP A 312 -6.49 -17.28 6.61
N THR A 313 -7.55 -16.66 7.15
CA THR A 313 -7.73 -15.20 7.14
C THR A 313 -6.60 -14.47 7.87
N ALA A 314 -6.23 -14.92 9.07
CA ALA A 314 -5.16 -14.31 9.83
C ALA A 314 -3.80 -14.49 9.14
N THR A 315 -3.54 -15.67 8.58
CA THR A 315 -2.31 -15.95 7.83
C THR A 315 -2.22 -15.08 6.57
N PHE A 316 -3.31 -14.95 5.82
CA PHE A 316 -3.35 -14.16 4.59
C PHE A 316 -3.10 -12.68 4.85
N VAL A 317 -3.82 -12.08 5.79
CA VAL A 317 -3.66 -10.66 6.14
C VAL A 317 -2.26 -10.38 6.68
N THR A 318 -1.76 -11.23 7.59
CA THR A 318 -0.39 -11.10 8.12
C THR A 318 0.66 -11.23 7.01
N SER A 319 0.45 -12.12 6.03
CA SER A 319 1.35 -12.24 4.87
C SER A 319 1.32 -11.01 3.98
N LYS A 320 0.19 -10.30 3.85
CA LYS A 320 0.14 -9.02 3.12
C LYS A 320 0.86 -7.92 3.89
N LEU A 321 0.68 -7.84 5.21
CA LEU A 321 1.44 -6.90 6.06
C LEU A 321 2.95 -7.18 6.02
N TRP A 322 3.36 -8.45 5.97
CA TRP A 322 4.76 -8.82 5.77
C TRP A 322 5.34 -8.25 4.48
N ARG A 323 4.61 -8.38 3.36
CA ARG A 323 5.05 -7.81 2.07
C ARG A 323 5.16 -6.29 2.08
N GLU A 324 4.34 -5.63 2.89
CA GLU A 324 4.37 -4.17 3.01
C GLU A 324 5.58 -3.67 3.81
N PHE A 325 5.99 -4.41 4.85
CA PHE A 325 6.90 -3.92 5.88
C PHE A 325 8.18 -4.73 6.11
N VAL A 326 8.31 -5.95 5.62
CA VAL A 326 9.48 -6.80 5.90
C VAL A 326 10.18 -7.21 4.61
N SER A 327 9.51 -7.89 3.68
CA SER A 327 10.11 -8.27 2.39
C SER A 327 9.06 -8.83 1.42
N ASP A 328 9.36 -8.82 0.12
CA ASP A 328 8.43 -9.29 -0.93
C ASP A 328 8.06 -10.78 -0.79
N THR A 329 8.87 -11.55 -0.05
CA THR A 329 8.70 -13.00 0.14
C THR A 329 8.43 -13.33 1.61
N PRO A 330 7.16 -13.53 2.03
CA PRO A 330 6.84 -13.93 3.39
C PRO A 330 7.40 -15.30 3.74
N ASP A 331 8.16 -15.39 4.82
CA ASP A 331 8.59 -16.66 5.41
C ASP A 331 7.43 -17.27 6.24
N PRO A 332 6.83 -18.40 5.82
CA PRO A 332 5.70 -19.00 6.53
C PRO A 332 6.03 -19.35 7.99
N ALA A 333 7.27 -19.69 8.30
CA ALA A 333 7.67 -20.06 9.66
C ALA A 333 7.68 -18.84 10.60
N ARG A 334 8.02 -17.65 10.07
CA ARG A 334 8.01 -16.39 10.82
C ARG A 334 6.62 -15.72 10.82
N VAL A 335 5.84 -15.87 9.76
CA VAL A 335 4.47 -15.36 9.66
C VAL A 335 3.50 -16.09 10.58
N ALA A 336 3.58 -17.43 10.65
CA ALA A 336 2.65 -18.26 11.41
C ALA A 336 2.45 -17.83 12.88
N PRO A 337 3.50 -17.58 13.70
CA PRO A 337 3.32 -17.14 15.08
C PRO A 337 2.66 -15.77 15.18
N ILE A 338 2.99 -14.82 14.30
CA ILE A 338 2.38 -13.48 14.28
C ILE A 338 0.90 -13.57 13.90
N ALA A 339 0.57 -14.36 12.89
CA ALA A 339 -0.81 -14.61 12.47
C ALA A 339 -1.65 -15.27 13.57
N ALA A 340 -1.05 -16.21 14.32
CA ALA A 340 -1.72 -16.83 15.47
C ALA A 340 -2.01 -15.82 16.58
N GLN A 341 -1.06 -14.91 16.88
CA GLN A 341 -1.27 -13.83 17.86
C GLN A 341 -2.33 -12.83 17.39
N PHE A 342 -2.28 -12.41 16.12
CA PHE A 342 -3.27 -11.53 15.51
C PHE A 342 -4.69 -12.11 15.60
N ARG A 343 -4.84 -13.40 15.34
CA ARG A 343 -6.13 -14.09 15.49
C ARG A 343 -6.56 -14.19 16.96
N ALA A 344 -5.63 -14.52 17.85
CA ALA A 344 -5.90 -14.67 19.29
C ALA A 344 -6.26 -13.35 19.97
N SER A 345 -5.77 -12.21 19.46
CA SER A 345 -6.18 -10.88 19.88
C SER A 345 -7.52 -10.43 19.28
N HIS A 346 -8.27 -11.36 18.67
CA HIS A 346 -9.49 -11.07 17.94
C HIS A 346 -9.31 -10.08 16.79
N TYR A 347 -8.19 -10.17 16.05
CA TYR A 347 -7.87 -9.31 14.91
C TYR A 347 -7.50 -7.86 15.24
N ASP A 348 -6.86 -7.62 16.39
CA ASP A 348 -6.22 -6.32 16.69
C ASP A 348 -4.99 -6.10 15.78
N ILE A 349 -5.06 -5.11 14.90
CA ILE A 349 -4.03 -4.81 13.90
C ILE A 349 -2.71 -4.39 14.57
N LYS A 350 -2.75 -3.70 15.71
CA LYS A 350 -1.52 -3.30 16.42
C LYS A 350 -0.77 -4.50 16.96
N VAL A 351 -1.46 -5.58 17.34
CA VAL A 351 -0.82 -6.84 17.75
C VAL A 351 -0.04 -7.45 16.58
N ALA A 352 -0.63 -7.50 15.38
CA ALA A 352 0.05 -8.00 14.19
C ALA A 352 1.28 -7.15 13.83
N LEU A 353 1.11 -5.81 13.78
CA LEU A 353 2.19 -4.88 13.45
C LEU A 353 3.31 -4.92 14.48
N ARG A 354 2.98 -5.00 15.77
CA ARG A 354 4.00 -5.14 16.82
C ARG A 354 4.78 -6.44 16.67
N GLY A 355 4.11 -7.55 16.38
CA GLY A 355 4.76 -8.84 16.11
C GLY A 355 5.70 -8.79 14.90
N LEU A 356 5.29 -8.10 13.83
CA LEU A 356 6.11 -7.85 12.64
C LEU A 356 7.33 -7.00 12.97
N PHE A 357 7.14 -5.82 13.56
CA PHE A 357 8.21 -4.86 13.82
C PHE A 357 9.18 -5.28 14.94
N MET A 358 8.81 -6.28 15.74
CA MET A 358 9.70 -6.88 16.74
C MET A 358 10.34 -8.18 16.26
N SER A 359 10.02 -8.65 15.05
CA SER A 359 10.64 -9.86 14.52
C SER A 359 12.09 -9.60 14.14
N ASP A 360 12.95 -10.61 14.31
CA ASP A 360 14.34 -10.52 13.88
C ASP A 360 14.47 -10.22 12.38
N ALA A 361 13.53 -10.73 11.56
CA ALA A 361 13.46 -10.45 10.12
C ALA A 361 13.37 -8.97 9.80
N PHE A 362 12.54 -8.23 10.55
CA PHE A 362 12.34 -6.81 10.28
C PHE A 362 13.64 -6.01 10.46
N TRP A 363 14.53 -6.45 11.35
CA TRP A 363 15.78 -5.75 11.67
C TRP A 363 17.02 -6.41 11.06
N ASP A 364 16.83 -7.44 10.23
CA ASP A 364 17.91 -8.14 9.55
C ASP A 364 18.52 -7.23 8.48
N ASP A 365 19.84 -7.18 8.40
CA ASP A 365 20.55 -6.37 7.40
C ASP A 365 20.23 -6.85 5.98
N ASP A 366 19.96 -8.16 5.81
CA ASP A 366 19.58 -8.75 4.51
C ASP A 366 18.18 -8.31 4.06
N ASP A 367 17.32 -7.82 4.97
CA ASP A 367 15.97 -7.32 4.68
C ASP A 367 15.93 -5.77 4.59
N ARG A 368 17.07 -5.08 4.70
CA ARG A 368 17.18 -3.62 4.45
C ARG A 368 17.26 -3.33 2.97
N GLY A 369 16.48 -2.35 2.49
CA GLY A 369 16.54 -1.94 1.09
C GLY A 369 16.02 -2.99 0.11
N VAL A 370 15.22 -3.97 0.55
CA VAL A 370 14.71 -5.04 -0.32
C VAL A 370 13.35 -4.71 -0.95
N LEU A 371 12.67 -3.64 -0.51
CA LEU A 371 11.38 -3.24 -1.06
C LEU A 371 11.51 -2.00 -1.92
N VAL A 372 10.82 -1.99 -3.05
CA VAL A 372 10.68 -0.80 -3.91
C VAL A 372 9.67 0.16 -3.31
N LYS A 373 10.05 1.43 -3.12
CA LYS A 373 9.13 2.50 -2.73
C LYS A 373 8.02 2.65 -3.78
N SER A 374 6.76 2.57 -3.35
CA SER A 374 5.63 2.97 -4.19
C SER A 374 5.76 4.44 -4.62
N PRO A 375 5.09 4.87 -5.71
CA PRO A 375 5.08 6.28 -6.11
C PRO A 375 4.72 7.26 -4.99
N ALA A 376 3.71 6.95 -4.17
CA ALA A 376 3.33 7.78 -3.04
C ALA A 376 4.46 7.87 -2.01
N GLU A 377 5.07 6.74 -1.64
CA GLU A 377 6.21 6.72 -0.71
C GLU A 377 7.42 7.46 -1.24
N PHE A 378 7.72 7.32 -2.52
CA PHE A 378 8.85 8.00 -3.16
C PHE A 378 8.65 9.52 -3.16
N VAL A 379 7.50 10.00 -3.63
CA VAL A 379 7.22 11.44 -3.72
C VAL A 379 7.08 12.06 -2.33
N VAL A 380 6.23 11.50 -1.46
CA VAL A 380 6.00 12.02 -0.11
C VAL A 380 7.27 11.89 0.74
N GLY A 381 7.95 10.75 0.67
CA GLY A 381 9.19 10.51 1.41
C GLY A 381 10.29 11.48 1.00
N THR A 382 10.49 11.72 -0.30
CA THR A 382 11.47 12.70 -0.77
C THR A 382 11.13 14.11 -0.25
N LEU A 383 9.87 14.52 -0.34
CA LEU A 383 9.45 15.85 0.11
C LEU A 383 9.67 16.05 1.62
N ARG A 384 9.46 15.01 2.44
CA ARG A 384 9.67 15.05 3.89
C ARG A 384 11.15 15.00 4.27
N ALA A 385 11.92 14.07 3.68
CA ALA A 385 13.33 13.88 4.01
C ALA A 385 14.18 15.14 3.74
N PHE A 386 13.77 15.96 2.76
CA PHE A 386 14.43 17.20 2.38
C PHE A 386 13.75 18.48 2.90
N ASP A 387 12.71 18.36 3.74
CA ASP A 387 11.93 19.48 4.26
C ASP A 387 11.52 20.48 3.15
N ILE A 388 10.95 19.93 2.07
CA ILE A 388 10.62 20.70 0.88
C ILE A 388 9.40 21.59 1.18
N GLY A 389 9.58 22.91 1.06
CA GLY A 389 8.48 23.87 1.12
C GLY A 389 7.66 23.87 -0.18
N TYR A 390 6.33 23.92 -0.06
CA TYR A 390 5.40 23.94 -1.19
C TYR A 390 4.17 24.81 -0.91
N ASP A 391 3.58 25.39 -1.95
CA ASP A 391 2.37 26.20 -1.83
C ASP A 391 1.08 25.37 -1.99
N ASN A 392 1.12 24.28 -2.77
CA ASN A 392 0.01 23.34 -2.93
C ASN A 392 0.51 21.94 -3.34
N THR A 393 -0.33 20.93 -3.15
CA THR A 393 0.03 19.51 -3.33
C THR A 393 -0.52 18.86 -4.60
N ALA A 394 -1.23 19.62 -5.45
CA ALA A 394 -1.80 19.08 -6.68
C ALA A 394 -0.73 18.59 -7.70
N PRO A 395 0.41 19.29 -7.91
CA PRO A 395 1.50 18.79 -8.74
C PRO A 395 2.06 17.46 -8.25
N PHE A 396 2.20 17.28 -6.94
CA PHE A 396 2.70 16.03 -6.36
C PHE A 396 1.71 14.88 -6.52
N ALA A 397 0.40 15.13 -6.36
CA ALA A 397 -0.62 14.15 -6.67
C ALA A 397 -0.61 13.74 -8.16
N ALA A 398 -0.37 14.69 -9.06
CA ALA A 398 -0.21 14.41 -10.48
C ALA A 398 1.06 13.59 -10.76
N GLU A 399 2.15 13.85 -10.04
CA GLU A 399 3.40 13.10 -10.17
C GLU A 399 3.25 11.64 -9.69
N ILE A 400 2.65 11.43 -8.53
CA ILE A 400 2.33 10.09 -8.00
C ILE A 400 1.50 9.30 -9.03
N ARG A 401 0.51 9.95 -9.68
CA ARG A 401 -0.24 9.35 -10.79
C ARG A 401 0.65 9.02 -12.00
N ASN A 402 1.51 9.95 -12.43
CA ASN A 402 2.38 9.74 -13.59
C ASN A 402 3.36 8.58 -13.38
N LEU A 403 3.76 8.35 -12.12
CA LEU A 403 4.59 7.23 -11.70
C LEU A 403 3.82 5.90 -11.54
N GLY A 404 2.49 5.91 -11.69
CA GLY A 404 1.66 4.70 -11.78
C GLY A 404 0.65 4.49 -10.67
N GLU A 405 0.64 5.33 -9.62
CA GLU A 405 -0.25 5.18 -8.46
C GLU A 405 -1.31 6.27 -8.40
N ASN A 406 -2.29 6.21 -9.31
CA ASN A 406 -3.36 7.20 -9.32
C ASN A 406 -4.30 7.03 -8.12
N LEU A 407 -4.05 7.71 -6.99
CA LEU A 407 -4.85 7.58 -5.76
C LEU A 407 -6.36 7.65 -6.05
N PHE A 408 -7.16 6.81 -5.38
CA PHE A 408 -8.59 6.58 -5.65
C PHE A 408 -8.94 5.99 -7.03
N TYR A 409 -7.95 5.51 -7.78
CA TYR A 409 -8.13 4.92 -9.11
C TYR A 409 -7.14 3.76 -9.34
N PRO A 410 -7.28 2.67 -8.56
CA PRO A 410 -6.51 1.45 -8.77
C PRO A 410 -6.80 0.82 -10.14
N PRO A 411 -5.84 0.10 -10.75
CA PRO A 411 -5.98 -0.40 -12.11
C PRO A 411 -7.00 -1.56 -12.26
N ASN A 412 -7.27 -2.29 -11.18
CA ASN A 412 -8.26 -3.38 -11.12
C ASN A 412 -8.57 -3.73 -9.65
N VAL A 413 -9.47 -4.70 -9.44
CA VAL A 413 -9.93 -5.16 -8.11
C VAL A 413 -8.85 -5.72 -7.18
N LYS A 414 -7.66 -6.08 -7.69
CA LYS A 414 -6.50 -6.50 -6.89
C LYS A 414 -5.67 -5.33 -6.37
N GLY A 415 -6.06 -4.10 -6.69
CA GLY A 415 -5.34 -2.89 -6.33
C GLY A 415 -4.13 -2.63 -7.24
N TRP A 416 -3.15 -1.90 -6.71
CA TRP A 416 -1.84 -1.71 -7.28
C TRP A 416 -0.93 -2.90 -6.96
N PRO A 417 -0.28 -3.52 -7.97
CA PRO A 417 0.48 -4.76 -7.80
C PRO A 417 1.75 -4.64 -6.96
N GLY A 418 2.33 -3.44 -6.81
CA GLY A 418 3.48 -3.21 -5.94
C GLY A 418 4.84 -3.67 -6.49
N GLY A 419 5.87 -3.60 -5.65
CA GLY A 419 7.21 -4.14 -5.93
C GLY A 419 7.86 -3.60 -7.20
N THR A 420 8.52 -4.48 -7.96
CA THR A 420 9.25 -4.12 -9.19
C THR A 420 8.37 -3.56 -10.30
N THR A 421 7.04 -3.71 -10.23
CA THR A 421 6.12 -3.13 -11.23
C THR A 421 6.13 -1.59 -11.24
N TRP A 422 6.61 -0.97 -10.15
CA TRP A 422 6.83 0.47 -10.09
C TRP A 422 8.00 0.97 -10.93
N ILE A 423 8.91 0.07 -11.33
CA ILE A 423 10.15 0.40 -12.03
C ILE A 423 10.08 -0.12 -13.46
N ASN A 424 10.07 0.81 -14.40
CA ASN A 424 10.30 0.56 -15.81
C ASN A 424 11.08 1.74 -16.41
N SER A 425 11.47 1.64 -17.68
CA SER A 425 12.30 2.68 -18.32
C SER A 425 11.68 4.08 -18.26
N SER A 426 10.35 4.20 -18.28
CA SER A 426 9.67 5.49 -18.20
C SER A 426 9.54 6.01 -16.77
N THR A 427 9.16 5.17 -15.81
CA THR A 427 8.98 5.58 -14.41
C THR A 427 10.31 5.85 -13.72
N LEU A 428 11.38 5.13 -14.07
CA LEU A 428 12.72 5.41 -13.55
C LEU A 428 13.24 6.78 -14.01
N LEU A 429 13.04 7.11 -15.28
CA LEU A 429 13.38 8.43 -15.81
C LEU A 429 12.55 9.53 -15.13
N ALA A 430 11.25 9.33 -14.96
CA ALA A 430 10.38 10.29 -14.27
C ALA A 430 10.77 10.50 -12.80
N ARG A 431 11.10 9.43 -12.07
CA ARG A 431 11.62 9.49 -10.68
C ARG A 431 12.90 10.33 -10.60
N LYS A 432 13.83 10.11 -11.53
CA LYS A 432 15.06 10.92 -11.66
C LYS A 432 14.74 12.39 -11.94
N GLN A 433 13.87 12.66 -12.91
CA GLN A 433 13.47 14.03 -13.26
C GLN A 433 12.79 14.77 -12.10
N PHE A 434 11.97 14.06 -11.32
CA PHE A 434 11.33 14.61 -10.13
C PHE A 434 12.37 15.09 -9.12
N VAL A 435 13.36 14.26 -8.80
CA VAL A 435 14.45 14.62 -7.89
C VAL A 435 15.27 15.79 -8.45
N GLU A 436 15.71 15.74 -9.71
CA GLU A 436 16.47 16.83 -10.34
C GLU A 436 15.71 18.17 -10.28
N GLN A 437 14.38 18.14 -10.46
CA GLN A 437 13.55 19.34 -10.43
C GLN A 437 13.52 19.99 -9.03
N LEU A 438 13.58 19.20 -7.96
CA LEU A 438 13.67 19.71 -6.59
C LEU A 438 14.97 20.52 -6.39
N PHE A 439 16.10 20.03 -6.91
CA PHE A 439 17.39 20.74 -6.82
C PHE A 439 17.44 22.00 -7.68
N ARG A 440 16.93 21.98 -8.91
CA ARG A 440 16.92 23.16 -9.78
C ARG A 440 16.07 24.31 -9.22
N ALA A 441 15.00 24.00 -8.48
CA ALA A 441 14.18 25.00 -7.81
C ALA A 441 14.96 25.77 -6.72
N THR A 442 15.98 25.14 -6.11
CA THR A 442 16.87 25.80 -5.13
C THR A 442 17.81 26.82 -5.75
N GLU A 443 18.38 26.49 -6.90
CA GLU A 443 19.35 27.35 -7.59
C GLU A 443 18.70 28.61 -8.15
N ALA A 444 17.44 28.50 -8.62
CA ALA A 444 16.67 29.62 -9.14
C ALA A 444 16.20 30.59 -8.03
N ALA A 445 16.07 30.12 -6.79
CA ALA A 445 15.71 30.95 -5.63
C ALA A 445 16.88 31.77 -5.07
N ARG A 446 18.13 31.49 -5.48
CA ARG A 446 19.30 32.30 -5.12
C ARG A 446 19.36 33.56 -6.00
N PRO A 447 19.44 34.78 -5.41
CA PRO A 447 19.66 35.98 -6.20
C PRO A 447 21.03 35.87 -6.90
N ARG A 448 21.03 35.96 -8.25
CA ARG A 448 22.29 36.05 -9.01
C ARG A 448 23.11 37.23 -8.45
N PRO A 449 24.42 37.07 -8.21
CA PRO A 449 25.27 38.21 -7.94
C PRO A 449 25.14 39.17 -9.13
N MET A 450 24.82 40.44 -8.87
CA MET A 450 24.81 41.47 -9.91
C MET A 450 26.25 41.65 -10.45
N GLY A 451 26.61 40.85 -11.44
CA GLY A 451 27.79 41.08 -12.27
C GLY A 451 27.57 42.35 -13.09
N LYS A 452 28.53 43.27 -13.04
CA LYS A 452 28.50 44.55 -13.73
C LYS A 452 28.18 44.37 -15.23
N PRO A 453 27.40 45.26 -15.85
CA PRO A 453 27.07 45.15 -17.27
C PRO A 453 28.35 45.27 -18.11
N VAL A 454 28.65 44.20 -18.86
CA VAL A 454 29.68 44.21 -19.89
C VAL A 454 29.04 44.82 -21.14
N ASN A 455 29.47 46.04 -21.47
CA ASN A 455 29.20 46.66 -22.76
C ASN A 455 29.85 45.83 -23.86
N ASN A 456 29.07 45.26 -24.76
CA ASN A 456 29.57 44.83 -26.07
C ASN A 456 28.96 45.71 -27.16
N ALA A 457 29.77 46.66 -27.62
CA ALA A 457 29.61 47.32 -28.91
C ALA A 457 30.24 46.44 -30.01
N MET A 458 29.79 46.66 -31.25
CA MET A 458 30.24 46.07 -32.53
C MET A 458 29.76 44.63 -32.80
N ASN A 459 29.15 44.29 -33.94
CA ASN A 459 29.25 44.84 -35.28
C ASN A 459 27.92 44.72 -36.05
N GLY A 460 27.68 45.68 -36.94
CA GLY A 460 26.54 45.72 -37.82
C GLY A 460 26.72 45.02 -39.18
N ALA A 461 25.68 45.23 -39.99
CA ALA A 461 25.57 45.02 -41.44
C ALA A 461 25.40 43.57 -41.92
N LEU A 462 24.18 43.23 -42.38
CA LEU A 462 23.86 43.29 -43.81
C LEU A 462 22.36 43.05 -44.06
N ASN A 463 21.78 44.00 -44.78
CA ASN A 463 20.42 44.01 -45.31
C ASN A 463 20.40 43.25 -46.64
N GLY A 464 19.34 42.47 -46.92
CA GLY A 464 19.08 41.87 -48.23
C GLY A 464 17.59 41.58 -48.43
N LYS A 465 16.97 42.26 -49.39
CA LYS A 465 15.53 42.37 -49.67
C LYS A 465 15.00 41.29 -50.64
N VAL A 466 13.77 40.83 -50.38
CA VAL A 466 12.56 40.72 -51.26
C VAL A 466 12.60 39.85 -52.55
N ALA A 467 11.71 38.85 -52.65
CA ALA A 467 10.53 38.83 -53.58
C ALA A 467 9.91 37.41 -53.82
N ALA A 468 8.61 37.30 -53.51
CA ALA A 468 7.49 36.62 -54.17
C ALA A 468 7.61 35.27 -54.95
N GLY A 469 6.70 34.34 -54.62
CA GLY A 469 5.97 33.53 -55.61
C GLY A 469 5.74 32.05 -55.26
N GLY A 470 4.50 31.66 -54.91
CA GLY A 470 4.06 30.25 -54.93
C GLY A 470 2.95 29.91 -53.92
N ALA A 471 1.73 29.65 -54.42
CA ALA A 471 0.54 29.25 -53.66
C ALA A 471 0.65 27.79 -53.09
N PRO A 472 -0.22 27.38 -52.15
CA PRO A 472 0.12 26.40 -51.12
C PRO A 472 -0.21 24.96 -51.52
N ALA A 473 0.65 24.02 -51.12
CA ALA A 473 0.35 22.60 -51.05
C ALA A 473 0.24 22.18 -49.58
N SER A 474 -0.88 21.50 -49.30
CA SER A 474 -1.34 20.93 -48.05
C SER A 474 -0.28 20.15 -47.27
N GLY A 475 -0.19 20.41 -45.97
CA GLY A 475 0.63 19.65 -45.02
C GLY A 475 0.50 20.21 -43.60
N MET A 476 -0.65 20.01 -42.98
CA MET A 476 -0.84 20.30 -41.54
C MET A 476 0.04 19.35 -40.72
N ALA A 477 1.23 19.79 -40.34
CA ALA A 477 1.91 19.30 -39.15
C ALA A 477 1.29 20.02 -37.93
N GLY A 478 0.09 19.59 -37.56
CA GLY A 478 -0.57 20.04 -36.35
C GLY A 478 0.03 19.32 -35.14
N ASN A 479 0.57 20.09 -34.19
CA ASN A 479 0.98 19.55 -32.88
C ASN A 479 -0.15 18.69 -32.29
N SER A 480 0.23 17.51 -31.80
CA SER A 480 -0.71 16.53 -31.25
C SER A 480 -1.53 17.15 -30.12
N PRO A 481 -2.78 16.69 -29.90
CA PRO A 481 -3.58 17.12 -28.74
C PRO A 481 -2.84 16.97 -27.40
N LEU A 482 -1.95 15.98 -27.29
CA LEU A 482 -1.05 15.76 -26.14
C LEU A 482 -0.05 16.90 -25.94
N GLN A 483 0.58 17.42 -27.00
CA GLN A 483 1.51 18.55 -26.90
C GLN A 483 0.82 19.87 -26.50
N ARG A 484 -0.46 20.05 -26.89
CA ARG A 484 -1.25 21.22 -26.46
C ARG A 484 -1.72 21.14 -25.01
N VAL A 485 -1.91 19.94 -24.47
CA VAL A 485 -2.23 19.74 -23.04
C VAL A 485 -1.00 20.00 -22.18
N ILE A 486 0.19 19.52 -22.58
CA ILE A 486 1.47 19.78 -21.90
C ILE A 486 1.79 21.30 -21.87
N ALA A 487 1.58 22.00 -22.98
CA ALA A 487 1.84 23.44 -23.06
C ALA A 487 0.87 24.31 -22.24
N ARG A 488 -0.36 23.83 -21.96
CA ARG A 488 -1.35 24.55 -21.15
C ARG A 488 -1.35 24.17 -19.67
N THR A 489 -0.87 22.98 -19.30
CA THR A 489 -0.69 22.59 -17.89
C THR A 489 0.61 23.14 -17.30
N GLY A 490 1.62 23.44 -18.14
CA GLY A 490 2.89 24.02 -17.67
C GLY A 490 2.88 25.52 -17.33
N GLN A 491 1.80 26.27 -17.60
CA GLN A 491 1.80 27.74 -17.45
C GLN A 491 1.03 28.29 -16.23
N ASN A 492 0.26 27.47 -15.50
CA ASN A 492 -0.58 27.95 -14.39
C ASN A 492 -0.29 27.29 -13.02
N ALA A 493 0.89 26.69 -12.83
CA ALA A 493 1.27 26.00 -11.59
C ALA A 493 2.53 26.57 -10.91
N GLN A 494 2.79 27.88 -11.00
CA GLN A 494 3.83 28.51 -10.19
C GLN A 494 3.33 28.77 -8.76
N GLY A 495 3.05 27.69 -8.03
CA GLY A 495 3.26 27.66 -6.59
C GLY A 495 4.68 27.15 -6.37
N GLY A 496 5.52 27.91 -5.67
CA GLY A 496 6.95 27.65 -5.58
C GLY A 496 7.27 26.41 -4.76
N VAL A 497 8.00 25.45 -5.35
CA VAL A 497 8.75 24.44 -4.60
C VAL A 497 10.03 25.10 -4.12
N ARG A 498 10.35 24.95 -2.83
CA ARG A 498 11.53 25.56 -2.19
C ARG A 498 12.26 24.50 -1.39
N PHE A 499 13.53 24.30 -1.70
CA PHE A 499 14.41 23.47 -0.90
C PHE A 499 15.59 24.31 -0.40
N ASP A 500 15.76 24.36 0.91
CA ASP A 500 16.88 25.05 1.55
C ASP A 500 18.03 24.06 1.75
N ILE A 501 18.77 23.82 0.66
CA ILE A 501 19.91 22.90 0.66
C ILE A 501 21.03 23.33 1.61
N ASP A 502 21.18 24.63 1.87
CA ASP A 502 22.17 25.15 2.81
C ASP A 502 21.84 24.69 4.24
N THR A 503 20.58 24.88 4.66
CA THR A 503 20.10 24.42 5.97
C THR A 503 20.16 22.90 6.09
N TRP A 504 19.75 22.17 5.05
CA TRP A 504 19.77 20.70 5.07
C TRP A 504 21.19 20.13 5.20
N LEU A 505 22.15 20.66 4.42
CA LEU A 505 23.55 20.21 4.46
C LEU A 505 24.28 20.63 5.74
N ALA A 506 23.86 21.71 6.39
CA ALA A 506 24.45 22.16 7.65
C ALA A 506 24.34 21.09 8.76
N HIS A 507 23.32 20.24 8.73
CA HIS A 507 23.19 19.10 9.66
C HIS A 507 24.34 18.09 9.56
N TYR A 508 25.01 18.04 8.41
CA TYR A 508 26.14 17.15 8.12
C TYR A 508 27.47 17.89 8.11
N ASN A 509 27.52 19.07 8.75
CA ASN A 509 28.71 19.93 8.83
C ASN A 509 29.33 20.25 7.47
N THR A 510 28.50 20.42 6.43
CA THR A 510 28.95 20.77 5.08
C THR A 510 28.08 21.88 4.48
N ALA A 511 28.49 22.39 3.33
CA ALA A 511 27.80 23.44 2.60
C ALA A 511 27.76 23.07 1.10
N PRO A 512 26.80 23.57 0.32
CA PRO A 512 26.58 23.13 -1.06
C PRO A 512 27.82 23.12 -1.96
N THR A 513 28.69 24.13 -1.83
CA THR A 513 29.91 24.28 -2.63
C THR A 513 31.16 23.69 -1.97
N ALA A 514 31.06 23.23 -0.71
CA ALA A 514 32.17 22.59 -0.02
C ALA A 514 32.43 21.19 -0.60
N LYS A 515 33.68 20.74 -0.52
CA LYS A 515 34.02 19.33 -0.74
C LYS A 515 33.92 18.59 0.59
N PRO A 516 32.91 17.74 0.80
CA PRO A 516 32.76 17.01 2.05
C PRO A 516 33.96 16.06 2.23
N GLY A 517 34.44 15.92 3.46
CA GLY A 517 35.36 14.82 3.78
C GLY A 517 34.59 13.51 3.97
N LEU A 518 35.32 12.38 4.03
CA LEU A 518 34.77 11.03 4.15
C LEU A 518 33.67 10.89 5.23
N SER A 519 33.84 11.54 6.38
CA SER A 519 32.84 11.49 7.46
C SER A 519 31.51 12.13 7.06
N ALA A 520 31.53 13.26 6.35
CA ALA A 520 30.31 13.92 5.89
C ALA A 520 29.68 13.17 4.72
N GLU A 521 30.51 12.61 3.83
CA GLU A 521 30.05 11.74 2.74
C GLU A 521 29.28 10.51 3.26
N LEU A 522 29.83 9.79 4.24
CA LEU A 522 29.18 8.64 4.87
C LEU A 522 27.85 9.03 5.55
N GLN A 523 27.83 10.16 6.27
CA GLN A 523 26.59 10.65 6.89
C GLN A 523 25.53 11.00 5.84
N LEU A 524 25.93 11.61 4.71
CA LEU A 524 25.02 11.91 3.60
C LEU A 524 24.48 10.62 2.95
N GLN A 525 25.33 9.61 2.76
CA GLN A 525 24.92 8.31 2.25
C GLN A 525 23.84 7.69 3.14
N HIS A 526 24.12 7.57 4.44
CA HIS A 526 23.19 6.95 5.39
C HIS A 526 21.91 7.76 5.59
N ALA A 527 21.95 9.08 5.35
CA ALA A 527 20.79 9.94 5.43
C ALA A 527 19.75 9.69 4.33
N VAL A 528 20.17 9.20 3.15
CA VAL A 528 19.29 9.12 1.96
C VAL A 528 19.17 7.72 1.36
N LEU A 529 20.19 6.87 1.53
CA LEU A 529 20.19 5.52 0.99
C LEU A 529 19.98 4.48 2.10
N PRO A 530 19.15 3.45 1.85
CA PRO A 530 18.99 2.34 2.77
C PRO A 530 20.18 1.35 2.73
N LEU A 531 21.02 1.45 1.70
CA LEU A 531 22.15 0.57 1.41
C LEU A 531 23.32 1.41 0.91
N THR A 532 24.53 0.82 0.90
CA THR A 532 25.68 1.44 0.24
C THR A 532 25.37 1.72 -1.24
N PRO A 533 25.84 2.85 -1.80
CA PRO A 533 25.65 3.16 -3.23
C PRO A 533 26.05 1.99 -4.12
N VAL A 534 25.26 1.74 -5.17
CA VAL A 534 25.56 0.71 -6.17
C VAL A 534 26.74 1.16 -7.03
N ASP A 535 26.73 2.43 -7.42
CA ASP A 535 27.78 3.03 -8.23
C ASP A 535 28.73 3.86 -7.37
N ALA A 536 30.02 3.82 -7.71
CA ALA A 536 31.01 4.67 -7.05
C ALA A 536 30.73 6.15 -7.37
N ILE A 537 30.54 6.96 -6.32
CA ILE A 537 30.31 8.40 -6.44
C ILE A 537 31.64 9.14 -6.30
N GLU A 538 31.88 10.14 -7.16
CA GLU A 538 33.09 10.95 -7.11
C GLU A 538 33.21 11.72 -5.77
N THR A 539 34.23 11.38 -4.98
CA THR A 539 34.49 11.95 -3.64
C THR A 539 35.13 13.34 -3.67
N ASP A 540 35.48 13.84 -4.86
CA ASP A 540 36.05 15.18 -5.05
C ASP A 540 35.01 16.22 -5.51
N SER A 541 33.74 15.82 -5.56
CA SER A 541 32.61 16.66 -5.96
C SER A 541 32.17 17.63 -4.85
N THR A 542 31.37 18.63 -5.19
CA THR A 542 30.77 19.50 -4.16
C THR A 542 29.69 18.72 -3.42
N ALA A 543 29.39 19.09 -2.16
CA ALA A 543 28.38 18.38 -1.36
C ALA A 543 27.01 18.36 -2.04
N SER A 544 26.65 19.41 -2.79
CA SER A 544 25.43 19.41 -3.60
C SER A 544 25.44 18.37 -4.72
N ALA A 545 26.56 18.25 -5.45
CA ALA A 545 26.72 17.29 -6.53
C ALA A 545 26.79 15.85 -6.00
N TYR A 546 27.43 15.66 -4.85
CA TYR A 546 27.48 14.39 -4.14
C TYR A 546 26.09 13.92 -3.72
N LEU A 547 25.31 14.81 -3.09
CA LEU A 547 23.93 14.55 -2.71
C LEU A 547 23.04 14.24 -3.93
N GLU A 548 23.18 15.01 -5.00
CA GLU A 548 22.45 14.74 -6.25
C GLU A 548 22.78 13.35 -6.78
N ALA A 549 24.06 12.95 -6.80
CA ALA A 549 24.48 11.62 -7.24
C ALA A 549 23.87 10.50 -6.38
N LEU A 550 23.80 10.66 -5.06
CA LEU A 550 23.14 9.69 -4.17
C LEU A 550 21.67 9.47 -4.53
N LEU A 551 20.95 10.55 -4.84
CA LEU A 551 19.52 10.44 -5.16
C LEU A 551 19.24 9.89 -6.56
N MET A 552 20.28 9.87 -7.41
CA MET A 552 20.26 9.18 -8.70
C MET A 552 20.65 7.70 -8.60
N ASP A 553 21.17 7.26 -7.45
CA ASP A 553 21.55 5.87 -7.23
C ASP A 553 20.30 4.97 -7.21
N PRO A 554 20.35 3.76 -7.82
CA PRO A 554 19.26 2.80 -7.77
C PRO A 554 18.78 2.47 -6.34
N ALA A 555 19.67 2.46 -5.35
CA ALA A 555 19.33 2.21 -3.95
C ALA A 555 18.36 3.25 -3.38
N TYR A 556 18.32 4.47 -3.92
CA TYR A 556 17.36 5.49 -3.50
C TYR A 556 15.89 5.09 -3.79
N GLN A 557 15.67 4.18 -4.74
CA GLN A 557 14.34 3.66 -5.05
C GLN A 557 13.84 2.64 -4.02
N LEU A 558 14.73 2.20 -3.13
CA LEU A 558 14.49 1.13 -2.18
C LEU A 558 14.22 1.69 -0.78
N LYS A 559 13.61 0.88 0.07
CA LYS A 559 13.37 1.11 1.50
C LYS A 559 13.52 -0.19 2.28
#